data_AF-A0A7V8YRJ3-F1
#
_entry.id   AF-A0A7V8YRJ3-F1
#
_cell.length_a   1.000
_cell.length_b   1.000
_cell.length_c   1.000
_cell.angle_alpha   90.00
_cell.angle_beta   90.00
_cell.angle_gamma   90.00
#
_symmetry.space_group_name_H-M   'P 1'
#
loop_
_entity.id
_entity.type
_entity.pdbx_description
1 polymer ?
#
loop_
_entity_poly.entity_id
_entity_poly.type
_entity_poly.pdbx_seq_one_letter_code
_entity_poly.pdbx_strand_id
1 'polypeptide(L)'
;MDNKITPGEIVVMAAGAVALIASFLPFYKQETFNAELETVDKNFSAWSSDFPFLFPVATLIAIFAVVAGLLVVLTKFANVDLSRGFLGFGFTQLLLALGFFSAILALAYLIQDKGTTDTGFGYWLLLIAALASIVGAVLIRNERGATGTV
;
A
#
# COMPACT_ATOMS: atom_id res chain seq x y z
N MET A 1 20.70 -18.54 11.98
CA MET A 1 19.96 -17.28 12.19
C MET A 1 18.53 -17.67 12.47
N ASP A 2 17.96 -17.22 13.59
CA ASP A 2 16.64 -17.66 14.05
C ASP A 2 15.59 -17.16 13.05
N ASN A 3 14.98 -18.07 12.29
CA ASN A 3 14.08 -17.76 11.16
C ASN A 3 12.67 -17.33 11.62
N LYS A 4 12.61 -16.70 12.79
CA LYS A 4 11.36 -16.29 13.43
C LYS A 4 10.91 -14.98 12.80
N ILE A 5 9.80 -15.05 12.09
CA ILE A 5 9.13 -13.90 11.53
C ILE A 5 8.50 -13.13 12.69
N THR A 6 8.78 -11.83 12.77
CA THR A 6 8.18 -10.99 13.82
C THR A 6 6.74 -10.60 13.47
N PRO A 7 5.88 -10.32 14.46
CA PRO A 7 4.52 -9.84 14.19
C PRO A 7 4.49 -8.63 13.25
N GLY A 8 5.39 -7.65 13.43
CA GLY A 8 5.49 -6.50 12.54
C GLY A 8 5.78 -6.88 11.08
N GLU A 9 6.67 -7.85 10.85
CA GLU A 9 7.00 -8.34 9.51
C GLU A 9 5.80 -9.02 8.84
N ILE A 10 5.02 -9.81 9.57
CA ILE A 10 3.78 -10.44 9.07
C ILE A 10 2.80 -9.36 8.61
N VAL A 11 2.61 -8.32 9.41
CA VAL A 11 1.68 -7.23 9.09
C VAL A 11 2.11 -6.49 7.82
N VAL A 12 3.39 -6.17 7.65
CA VAL A 12 3.88 -5.49 6.44
C VAL A 12 3.75 -6.38 5.21
N MET A 13 4.04 -7.69 5.32
CA MET A 13 3.88 -8.63 4.21
C MET A 13 2.40 -8.78 3.80
N ALA A 14 1.51 -8.95 4.77
CA ALA A 14 0.07 -9.05 4.54
C ALA A 14 -0.48 -7.75 3.93
N ALA A 15 -0.04 -6.60 4.42
CA ALA A 15 -0.39 -5.30 3.87
C ALA A 15 0.04 -5.17 2.40
N GLY A 16 1.26 -5.57 2.05
CA GLY A 16 1.72 -5.57 0.67
C GLY A 16 0.88 -6.49 -0.23
N ALA A 17 0.54 -7.69 0.23
CA ALA A 17 -0.31 -8.62 -0.51
C ALA A 17 -1.74 -8.08 -0.73
N VAL A 18 -2.34 -7.51 0.32
CA VAL A 18 -3.68 -6.89 0.24
C VAL A 18 -3.64 -5.67 -0.69
N ALA A 19 -2.61 -4.82 -0.61
CA ALA A 19 -2.45 -3.67 -1.49
C ALA A 19 -2.32 -4.09 -2.96
N LEU A 20 -1.58 -5.17 -3.25
CA LEU A 20 -1.46 -5.72 -4.60
C LEU A 20 -2.82 -6.14 -5.15
N ILE A 21 -3.56 -6.96 -4.40
CA ILE A 21 -4.88 -7.46 -4.81
C ILE A 21 -5.85 -6.27 -4.96
N ALA A 22 -5.89 -5.38 -3.97
CA ALA A 22 -6.76 -4.21 -3.95
C ALA A 22 -6.50 -3.25 -5.11
N SER A 23 -5.27 -3.18 -5.62
CA SER A 23 -4.92 -2.31 -6.75
C SER A 23 -5.66 -2.66 -8.06
N PHE A 24 -6.04 -3.94 -8.22
CA PHE A 24 -6.80 -4.41 -9.38
C PHE A 24 -8.32 -4.35 -9.17
N LEU A 25 -8.78 -4.12 -7.95
CA LEU A 25 -10.21 -3.99 -7.62
C LEU A 25 -10.73 -2.59 -7.97
N PRO A 26 -12.08 -2.38 -7.99
CA PRO A 26 -12.67 -1.07 -8.27
C PRO A 26 -12.21 -0.02 -7.26
N PHE A 27 -11.37 0.90 -7.70
CA PHE A 27 -10.88 2.03 -6.92
C PHE A 27 -11.91 3.16 -6.92
N TYR A 28 -12.51 3.42 -8.09
CA TYR A 28 -13.61 4.34 -8.27
C TYR A 28 -14.79 3.68 -8.98
N LYS A 29 -15.99 4.17 -8.66
CA LYS A 29 -17.25 3.82 -9.30
C LYS A 29 -17.87 5.09 -9.85
N GLN A 30 -18.22 5.08 -11.13
CA GLN A 30 -18.94 6.16 -11.78
C GLN A 30 -20.27 5.64 -12.29
N GLU A 31 -21.35 6.22 -11.78
CA GLU A 31 -22.69 5.98 -12.31
C GLU A 31 -22.86 6.80 -13.59
N THR A 32 -23.14 6.12 -14.72
CA THR A 32 -23.42 6.79 -15.99
C THR A 32 -24.82 6.42 -16.45
N PHE A 33 -25.62 7.40 -16.85
CA PHE A 33 -26.92 7.16 -17.47
C PHE A 33 -26.73 6.78 -18.94
N ASN A 34 -27.32 5.65 -19.36
CA ASN A 34 -27.41 5.31 -20.77
C ASN A 34 -28.58 6.06 -21.45
N ALA A 35 -28.71 5.90 -22.77
CA ALA A 35 -29.79 6.51 -23.55
C ALA A 35 -31.21 6.04 -23.15
N GLU A 36 -31.30 4.99 -22.32
CA GLU A 36 -32.55 4.38 -21.83
C GLU A 36 -32.85 4.76 -20.37
N LEU A 37 -32.14 5.73 -19.79
CA LEU A 37 -32.24 6.14 -18.37
C LEU A 37 -31.90 5.03 -17.36
N GLU A 38 -31.23 3.95 -17.78
CA GLU A 38 -30.66 2.98 -16.86
C GLU A 38 -29.27 3.43 -16.39
N THR A 39 -29.01 3.25 -15.09
CA THR A 39 -27.71 3.50 -14.47
C THR A 39 -26.77 2.33 -14.77
N VAL A 40 -25.70 2.60 -15.52
CA VAL A 40 -24.62 1.64 -15.75
C VAL A 40 -23.42 2.03 -14.90
N ASP A 41 -23.00 1.12 -14.02
CA ASP A 41 -21.83 1.28 -13.17
C ASP A 41 -20.54 1.05 -13.97
N LYS A 42 -19.76 2.11 -14.18
CA LYS A 42 -18.38 1.98 -14.69
C LYS A 42 -17.40 1.91 -13.53
N ASN A 43 -16.68 0.80 -13.44
CA ASN A 43 -15.66 0.57 -12.42
C ASN A 43 -14.27 0.90 -12.98
N PHE A 44 -13.47 1.66 -12.22
CA PHE A 44 -12.09 1.98 -12.57
C PHE A 44 -11.14 1.46 -11.50
N SER A 45 -10.15 0.65 -11.89
CA SER A 45 -9.08 0.20 -11.00
C SER A 45 -7.99 1.25 -10.86
N ALA A 46 -7.06 1.07 -9.90
CA ALA A 46 -5.95 1.99 -9.68
C ALA A 46 -5.04 2.15 -10.92
N TRP A 47 -5.02 1.13 -11.79
CA TRP A 47 -4.23 1.06 -13.01
C TRP A 47 -4.93 1.66 -14.24
N SER A 48 -6.18 2.11 -14.10
CA SER A 48 -6.94 2.65 -15.22
C SER A 48 -6.37 3.98 -15.71
N SER A 49 -6.13 4.09 -17.02
CA SER A 49 -5.76 5.34 -17.69
C SER A 49 -6.98 6.18 -18.09
N ASP A 50 -8.18 5.64 -17.98
CA ASP A 50 -9.43 6.32 -18.38
C ASP A 50 -9.72 7.57 -17.53
N PHE A 51 -9.06 7.72 -16.38
CA PHE A 51 -9.26 8.83 -15.47
C PHE A 51 -7.90 9.50 -15.19
N PRO A 52 -7.75 10.80 -15.49
CA PRO A 52 -6.45 11.47 -15.68
C PRO A 52 -5.57 11.57 -14.42
N PHE A 53 -6.09 11.16 -13.26
CA PHE A 53 -5.38 11.19 -11.98
C PHE A 53 -5.24 9.81 -11.30
N LEU A 54 -5.75 8.71 -11.86
CA LEU A 54 -5.54 7.38 -11.26
C LEU A 54 -4.17 6.84 -11.64
N PHE A 55 -3.86 6.80 -12.93
CA PHE A 55 -2.54 6.39 -13.39
C PHE A 55 -1.66 7.64 -13.66
N PRO A 56 -0.44 7.75 -13.11
CA PRO A 56 0.24 6.78 -12.23
C PRO A 56 0.05 7.04 -10.72
N VAL A 57 -0.59 8.12 -10.31
CA VAL A 57 -0.51 8.60 -8.91
C VAL A 57 -1.20 7.67 -7.91
N ALA A 58 -2.38 7.10 -8.22
CA ALA A 58 -3.06 6.14 -7.36
C ALA A 58 -2.32 4.80 -7.31
N THR A 59 -1.67 4.39 -8.41
CA THR A 59 -0.84 3.17 -8.42
C THR A 59 0.35 3.27 -7.47
N LEU A 60 0.88 4.48 -7.20
CA LEU A 60 1.98 4.66 -6.26
C LEU A 60 1.63 4.20 -4.84
N ILE A 61 0.36 4.32 -4.43
CA ILE A 61 -0.10 3.79 -3.13
C ILE A 61 0.17 2.29 -3.06
N ALA A 62 -0.31 1.56 -4.07
CA ALA A 62 -0.12 0.11 -4.14
C ALA A 62 1.36 -0.24 -4.26
N ILE A 63 2.10 0.45 -5.13
CA ILE A 63 3.53 0.19 -5.34
C ILE A 63 4.32 0.36 -4.04
N PHE A 64 4.13 1.45 -3.29
CA PHE A 64 4.88 1.65 -2.05
C PHE A 64 4.57 0.59 -0.99
N ALA A 65 3.30 0.23 -0.82
CA ALA A 65 2.89 -0.83 0.11
C ALA A 65 3.44 -2.21 -0.33
N VAL A 66 3.38 -2.52 -1.62
CA VAL A 66 3.90 -3.78 -2.19
C VAL A 66 5.41 -3.86 -2.06
N VAL A 67 6.13 -2.79 -2.39
CA VAL A 67 7.60 -2.74 -2.26
C VAL A 67 8.00 -2.92 -0.79
N ALA A 68 7.29 -2.28 0.15
CA ALA A 68 7.54 -2.49 1.58
C ALA A 68 7.36 -3.97 1.99
N GLY A 69 6.27 -4.61 1.54
CA GLY A 69 6.04 -6.05 1.74
C GLY A 69 7.13 -6.93 1.12
N LEU A 70 7.52 -6.64 -0.13
CA LEU A 70 8.55 -7.38 -0.85
C LEU A 70 9.92 -7.27 -0.18
N LEU A 71 10.29 -6.11 0.34
CA LEU A 71 11.55 -5.94 1.08
C LEU A 71 11.60 -6.83 2.32
N VAL A 72 10.49 -6.97 3.03
CA VAL A 72 10.39 -7.91 4.18
C VAL A 72 10.49 -9.36 3.70
N VAL A 73 9.79 -9.74 2.62
CA VAL A 73 9.88 -11.09 2.04
C VAL A 73 11.31 -11.41 1.61
N LEU A 74 11.99 -10.50 0.92
CA LEU A 74 13.35 -10.69 0.43
C LEU A 74 14.37 -10.87 1.56
N THR A 75 14.25 -10.08 2.62
CA THR A 75 15.15 -10.22 3.78
C THR A 75 14.95 -11.53 4.54
N LYS A 76 13.71 -12.05 4.61
CA LYS A 76 13.39 -13.26 5.38
C LYS A 76 13.54 -14.55 4.59
N PHE A 77 13.08 -14.57 3.34
CA PHE A 77 13.04 -15.79 2.54
C PHE A 77 14.23 -15.92 1.60
N ALA A 78 14.76 -14.81 1.07
CA ALA A 78 15.91 -14.83 0.18
C ALA A 78 17.24 -14.57 0.91
N ASN A 79 17.21 -14.38 2.24
CA ASN A 79 18.37 -14.10 3.09
C ASN A 79 19.22 -12.93 2.55
N VAL A 80 18.58 -11.95 1.91
CA VAL A 80 19.25 -10.78 1.36
C VAL A 80 19.60 -9.86 2.53
N ASP A 81 20.89 -9.66 2.74
CA ASP A 81 21.38 -8.81 3.81
C ASP A 81 21.24 -7.32 3.43
N LEU A 82 20.11 -6.73 3.85
CA LEU A 82 19.85 -5.29 3.73
C LEU A 82 20.28 -4.51 5.00
N SER A 83 21.10 -5.12 5.89
CA SER A 83 21.59 -4.45 7.10
C SER A 83 22.46 -3.22 6.80
N ARG A 84 23.14 -3.19 5.65
CA ARG A 84 23.91 -2.01 5.18
C ARG A 84 23.04 -0.82 4.77
N GLY A 85 21.72 -0.97 4.81
CA GLY A 85 20.79 0.05 4.32
C GLY A 85 20.72 0.07 2.80
N PHE A 86 19.69 0.75 2.29
CA PHE A 86 19.46 0.93 0.86
C PHE A 86 19.51 2.43 0.57
N LEU A 87 20.40 2.86 -0.33
CA LEU A 87 20.65 4.28 -0.65
C LEU A 87 20.99 5.16 0.57
N GLY A 88 21.65 4.61 1.59
CA GLY A 88 22.01 5.32 2.82
C GLY A 88 20.91 5.38 3.89
N PHE A 89 19.72 4.83 3.62
CA PHE A 89 18.65 4.69 4.60
C PHE A 89 18.72 3.35 5.32
N GLY A 90 18.51 3.37 6.64
CA GLY A 90 18.33 2.13 7.40
C GLY A 90 17.06 1.39 6.96
N PHE A 91 17.07 0.06 7.03
CA PHE A 91 15.94 -0.77 6.58
C PHE A 91 14.59 -0.36 7.20
N THR A 92 14.59 -0.09 8.51
CA THR A 92 13.39 0.35 9.24
C THR A 92 12.92 1.73 8.77
N GLN A 93 13.85 2.65 8.49
CA GLN A 93 13.52 3.98 7.98
C GLN A 93 12.90 3.90 6.57
N LEU A 94 13.41 3.01 5.72
CA LEU A 94 12.88 2.79 4.38
C LEU A 94 11.45 2.24 4.43
N LEU A 95 11.18 1.23 5.26
CA LEU A 95 9.82 0.70 5.44
C LEU A 95 8.85 1.76 5.98
N LEU A 96 9.29 2.54 6.98
CA LEU A 96 8.49 3.65 7.49
C LEU A 96 8.21 4.70 6.41
N ALA A 97 9.22 5.08 5.62
CA ALA A 97 9.06 6.05 4.55
C ALA A 97 8.07 5.57 3.49
N LEU A 98 8.23 4.32 3.01
CA LEU A 98 7.33 3.72 2.02
C LEU A 98 5.89 3.63 2.54
N GLY A 99 5.71 3.13 3.77
CA GLY A 99 4.38 3.07 4.38
C GLY A 99 3.77 4.46 4.57
N PHE A 100 4.57 5.43 5.02
CA PHE A 100 4.15 6.82 5.22
C PHE A 100 3.69 7.48 3.93
N PHE A 101 4.47 7.39 2.85
CA PHE A 101 4.07 7.89 1.54
C PHE A 101 2.82 7.19 1.02
N SER A 102 2.74 5.86 1.19
CA SER A 102 1.54 5.10 0.84
C SER A 102 0.30 5.62 1.57
N ALA A 103 0.35 5.83 2.89
CA ALA A 103 -0.82 6.26 3.64
C ALA A 103 -1.18 7.72 3.37
N ILE A 104 -0.19 8.62 3.23
CA ILE A 104 -0.48 10.01 2.87
C ILE A 104 -1.17 10.08 1.52
N LEU A 105 -0.69 9.34 0.52
CA LEU A 105 -1.35 9.29 -0.78
C LEU A 105 -2.77 8.72 -0.64
N ALA A 106 -2.95 7.60 0.07
CA ALA A 106 -4.28 7.04 0.30
C ALA A 106 -5.23 8.04 0.97
N LEU A 107 -4.76 8.79 1.96
CA LEU A 107 -5.52 9.84 2.64
C LEU A 107 -5.79 11.05 1.75
N ALA A 108 -4.84 11.43 0.87
CA ALA A 108 -5.06 12.49 -0.11
C ALA A 108 -6.21 12.12 -1.06
N TYR A 109 -6.27 10.87 -1.52
CA TYR A 109 -7.42 10.37 -2.29
C TYR A 109 -8.71 10.23 -1.47
N LEU A 110 -8.65 10.25 -0.13
CA LEU A 110 -9.86 10.26 0.70
C LEU A 110 -10.57 11.61 0.58
N ILE A 111 -9.78 12.70 0.69
CA ILE A 111 -10.25 14.09 0.75
C ILE A 111 -10.32 14.78 -0.62
N GLN A 112 -9.69 14.20 -1.64
CA GLN A 112 -9.75 14.74 -3.00
C GLN A 112 -11.20 14.82 -3.47
N ASP A 113 -11.56 15.96 -4.07
CA ASP A 113 -12.86 16.12 -4.72
C ASP A 113 -12.94 15.16 -5.92
N LYS A 114 -14.00 14.35 -5.93
CA LYS A 114 -14.25 13.27 -6.89
C LYS A 114 -15.41 13.57 -7.83
N GLY A 115 -16.02 14.76 -7.70
CA GLY A 115 -17.20 15.14 -8.49
C GLY A 115 -18.32 14.11 -8.33
N THR A 116 -18.75 13.50 -9.44
CA THR A 116 -19.83 12.49 -9.47
C THR A 116 -19.34 11.04 -9.29
N THR A 117 -18.14 10.85 -8.75
CA THR A 117 -17.49 9.54 -8.66
C THR A 117 -17.39 9.09 -7.20
N ASP A 118 -17.84 7.87 -6.92
CA ASP A 118 -17.78 7.27 -5.59
C ASP A 118 -16.53 6.39 -5.40
N THR A 119 -16.01 6.38 -4.17
CA THR A 119 -14.91 5.48 -3.80
C THR A 119 -15.34 4.02 -3.79
N GLY A 120 -14.69 3.21 -4.63
CA GLY A 120 -14.95 1.79 -4.74
C GLY A 120 -14.35 0.98 -3.57
N PHE A 121 -14.78 -0.28 -3.45
CA PHE A 121 -14.32 -1.19 -2.39
C PHE A 121 -12.81 -1.45 -2.45
N GLY A 122 -12.21 -1.45 -3.65
CA GLY A 122 -10.77 -1.59 -3.84
C GLY A 122 -9.99 -0.49 -3.15
N TYR A 123 -10.46 0.76 -3.20
CA TYR A 123 -9.82 1.88 -2.51
C TYR A 123 -9.79 1.67 -0.99
N TRP A 124 -10.88 1.20 -0.38
CA TRP A 124 -10.94 0.98 1.06
C TRP A 124 -9.95 -0.10 1.54
N LEU A 125 -9.82 -1.19 0.78
CA LEU A 125 -8.79 -2.20 1.07
C LEU A 125 -7.38 -1.65 0.91
N LEU A 126 -7.16 -0.79 -0.09
CA LEU A 126 -5.89 -0.12 -0.33
C LEU A 126 -5.53 0.86 0.81
N LEU A 127 -6.51 1.60 1.33
CA LEU A 127 -6.35 2.47 2.48
C LEU A 127 -5.98 1.68 3.74
N ILE A 128 -6.70 0.59 4.02
CA ILE A 128 -6.41 -0.28 5.16
C ILE A 128 -5.01 -0.89 5.02
N ALA A 129 -4.64 -1.36 3.84
CA ALA A 129 -3.30 -1.89 3.58
C ALA A 129 -2.21 -0.83 3.76
N ALA A 130 -2.43 0.40 3.29
CA ALA A 130 -1.49 1.50 3.47
C ALA A 130 -1.29 1.83 4.96
N LEU A 131 -2.36 1.90 5.75
CA LEU A 131 -2.27 2.11 7.20
C LEU A 131 -1.58 0.94 7.92
N ALA A 132 -1.93 -0.30 7.54
CA ALA A 132 -1.30 -1.50 8.08
C ALA A 132 0.20 -1.54 7.78
N SER A 133 0.65 -1.06 6.62
CA SER A 133 2.07 -0.99 6.28
C SER A 133 2.86 -0.08 7.23
N ILE A 134 2.30 1.06 7.63
CA ILE A 134 2.91 1.96 8.63
C ILE A 134 2.95 1.28 10.00
N VAL A 135 1.81 0.72 10.43
CA VAL A 135 1.71 0.05 11.74
C VAL A 135 2.73 -1.08 11.83
N GLY A 136 2.83 -1.92 10.80
CA GLY A 136 3.82 -2.98 10.72
C GLY A 136 5.25 -2.45 10.77
N ALA A 137 5.56 -1.36 10.07
CA ALA A 137 6.89 -0.74 10.11
C ALA A 137 7.24 -0.19 11.51
N VAL A 138 6.27 0.41 12.22
CA VAL A 138 6.44 0.88 13.60
C VAL A 138 6.65 -0.29 14.56
N LEU A 139 5.92 -1.39 14.39
CA LEU A 139 6.11 -2.61 15.18
C LEU A 139 7.53 -3.16 15.00
N ILE A 140 8.02 -3.27 13.76
CA ILE A 140 9.40 -3.70 13.47
C ILE A 140 10.42 -2.80 14.15
N ARG A 141 10.18 -1.47 14.16
CA ARG A 141 11.06 -0.52 14.86
C ARG A 141 11.13 -0.82 16.36
N ASN A 142 9.97 -1.03 16.99
CA ASN A 142 9.88 -1.29 18.42
C ASN A 142 10.48 -2.65 18.79
N GLU A 143 10.24 -3.68 17.97
CA GLU A 143 10.81 -5.01 18.13
C GLU A 143 12.34 -4.95 18.09
N ARG A 144 12.93 -4.24 17.13
CA ARG A 144 14.39 -4.09 17.00
C ARG A 144 15.00 -3.22 18.10
N GLY A 145 14.29 -2.17 18.53
CA GLY A 145 14.69 -1.34 19.65
C GLY A 145 14.68 -2.10 20.99
N ALA A 146 13.76 -3.04 21.17
CA ALA A 146 13.69 -3.90 22.35
C ALA A 146 14.82 -4.94 22.41
N THR A 147 15.35 -5.37 21.26
CA THR A 147 16.47 -6.34 21.19
C THR A 147 17.86 -5.73 21.27
N GLY A 148 18.00 -4.40 21.36
CA GLY A 148 19.30 -3.73 21.54
C GLY A 148 20.31 -3.91 20.39
N THR A 149 19.85 -4.34 19.21
CA THR A 149 20.69 -4.45 18.01
C THR A 149 20.54 -3.17 17.20
N VAL A 150 21.44 -2.23 17.48
CA VAL A 150 21.69 -1.02 16.67
C VAL A 150 22.44 -1.40 15.41
#